data_AF-A0A7S0QME5-F1
#
_entry.id   AF-A0A7S0QME5-F1
#
_cell.length_a   1.000
_cell.length_b   1.000
_cell.length_c   1.000
_cell.angle_alpha   90.00
_cell.angle_beta   90.00
_cell.angle_gamma   90.00
#
_symmetry.space_group_name_H-M   'P 1'
#
loop_
_entity.id
_entity.type
_entity.pdbx_description
1 polymer ?
#
loop_
_entity_poly.entity_id
_entity_poly.type
_entity_poly.pdbx_seq_one_letter_code
_entity_poly.pdbx_strand_id
1 'polypeptide(L)'
;ADSKDLQNAISKSIKTVDKSLPPDFSKSIVPISFDNSLIEDMIVDHFLRGGRTDLAKILVKEAGKQIGPEIYEPFVQLTAVYDGFKERDLDPALAWISSNSDALRAASSTFPFQLVKMKFLQLAQISVMDAIGFSRQHFPKFASSNLHDIQKLM
;
A
#
# COMPACT_ATOMS: atom_id res chain seq x y z
N ALA A 1 -6.44 62.97 -1.88
CA ALA A 1 -6.21 62.65 -3.30
C ALA A 1 -5.84 61.18 -3.48
N ASP A 2 -5.11 60.60 -2.53
CA ASP A 2 -4.46 59.27 -2.64
C ASP A 2 -5.38 58.06 -2.86
N SER A 3 -6.60 58.05 -2.29
CA SER A 3 -7.53 56.92 -2.46
C SER A 3 -8.06 56.80 -3.89
N LYS A 4 -8.28 57.93 -4.57
CA LYS A 4 -8.79 57.95 -5.95
C LYS A 4 -7.71 57.52 -6.94
N ASP A 5 -6.46 57.91 -6.68
CA ASP A 5 -5.30 57.50 -7.49
C ASP A 5 -4.99 56.00 -7.33
N LEU A 6 -5.14 55.47 -6.10
CA LEU A 6 -5.02 54.03 -5.85
C LEU A 6 -6.09 53.22 -6.59
N GLN A 7 -7.36 53.66 -6.55
CA GLN A 7 -8.43 52.98 -7.29
C GLN A 7 -8.21 53.02 -8.81
N ASN A 8 -7.68 54.13 -9.32
CA ASN A 8 -7.31 54.25 -10.73
C ASN A 8 -6.15 53.30 -11.11
N ALA A 9 -5.14 53.17 -10.25
CA ALA A 9 -4.04 52.23 -10.45
C ALA A 9 -4.53 50.77 -10.46
N ILE A 10 -5.37 50.39 -9.48
CA ILE A 10 -5.98 49.05 -9.42
C ILE A 10 -6.80 48.77 -10.68
N SER A 11 -7.64 49.70 -11.09
CA SER A 11 -8.47 49.55 -12.30
C SER A 11 -7.64 49.38 -13.57
N LYS A 12 -6.49 50.07 -13.67
CA LYS A 12 -5.54 49.91 -14.79
C LYS A 12 -4.84 48.56 -14.75
N SER A 13 -4.46 48.07 -13.58
CA SER A 13 -3.83 46.76 -13.41
C SER A 13 -4.78 45.63 -13.80
N ILE A 14 -6.04 45.69 -13.34
CA ILE A 14 -7.07 44.70 -13.71
C ILE A 14 -7.28 44.68 -15.23
N LYS A 15 -7.43 45.84 -15.86
CA LYS A 15 -7.56 45.92 -17.33
C LYS A 15 -6.35 45.40 -18.08
N THR A 16 -5.15 45.62 -17.55
CA THR A 16 -3.92 45.10 -18.15
C THR A 16 -3.87 43.58 -18.04
N VAL A 17 -4.25 43.03 -16.88
CA VAL A 17 -4.33 41.59 -16.64
C VAL A 17 -5.37 40.95 -17.57
N ASP A 18 -6.59 41.49 -17.64
CA ASP A 18 -7.66 41.01 -18.54
C ASP A 18 -7.24 41.03 -20.01
N LYS A 19 -6.45 42.03 -20.42
CA LYS A 19 -5.95 42.14 -21.80
C LYS A 19 -4.76 41.22 -22.09
N SER A 20 -4.03 40.81 -21.05
CA SER A 20 -2.89 39.89 -21.15
C SER A 20 -3.31 38.43 -21.14
N LEU A 21 -4.46 38.13 -20.52
CA LEU A 21 -5.09 36.83 -20.60
C LEU A 21 -5.71 36.66 -21.99
N PRO A 22 -5.36 35.61 -22.74
CA PRO A 22 -6.06 35.30 -23.99
C PRO A 22 -7.55 35.12 -23.69
N PRO A 23 -8.46 35.73 -24.48
CA PRO A 23 -9.91 35.61 -24.28
C PRO A 23 -10.43 34.18 -24.55
N ASP A 24 -9.58 33.34 -25.15
CA ASP A 24 -9.90 31.98 -25.53
C ASP A 24 -8.72 31.04 -25.21
N PHE A 25 -8.89 30.25 -24.15
CA PHE A 25 -7.92 29.22 -23.76
C PHE A 25 -7.93 28.01 -24.68
N SER A 26 -8.91 27.86 -25.60
CA SER A 26 -8.97 26.71 -26.51
C SER A 26 -7.72 26.59 -27.38
N LYS A 27 -7.07 27.71 -27.70
CA LYS A 27 -5.80 27.77 -28.43
C LYS A 27 -4.58 27.40 -27.59
N SER A 28 -4.71 27.40 -26.26
CA SER A 28 -3.71 26.93 -25.30
C SER A 28 -3.89 25.46 -24.92
N ILE A 29 -5.02 24.84 -25.31
CA ILE A 29 -5.23 23.40 -25.19
C ILE A 29 -4.40 22.73 -26.28
N VAL A 30 -3.18 22.36 -25.94
CA VAL A 30 -2.34 21.51 -26.79
C VAL A 30 -2.83 20.07 -26.60
N PRO A 31 -3.25 19.37 -27.67
CA PRO A 31 -3.54 17.95 -27.56
C PRO A 31 -2.23 17.22 -27.21
N ILE A 32 -2.11 16.81 -25.96
CA ILE A 32 -1.03 15.95 -25.51
C ILE A 32 -1.39 14.54 -26.00
N SER A 33 -0.55 13.96 -26.85
CA SER A 33 -0.67 12.55 -27.19
C SER A 33 -0.25 11.75 -25.97
N PHE A 34 -1.19 11.02 -25.38
CA PHE A 34 -0.86 10.05 -24.35
C PHE A 34 -0.31 8.78 -24.99
N ASP A 35 0.71 8.21 -24.36
CA ASP A 35 1.09 6.83 -24.61
C ASP A 35 0.06 5.93 -23.93
N ASN A 36 -0.84 5.36 -24.73
CA ASN A 36 -1.86 4.44 -24.24
C ASN A 36 -1.25 3.23 -23.54
N SER A 37 -0.08 2.75 -24.00
CA SER A 37 0.60 1.63 -23.34
C SER A 37 1.05 2.02 -21.95
N LEU A 38 1.62 3.21 -21.77
CA LEU A 38 2.04 3.69 -20.47
C LEU A 38 0.85 3.85 -19.52
N ILE A 39 -0.28 4.37 -20.01
CA ILE A 39 -1.51 4.51 -19.21
C ILE A 39 -2.01 3.15 -18.75
N GLU A 40 -2.08 2.17 -19.66
CA GLU A 40 -2.48 0.81 -19.32
C GLU A 40 -1.57 0.20 -18.24
N ASP A 41 -0.25 0.37 -18.35
CA ASP A 41 0.71 -0.13 -17.36
C ASP A 41 0.51 0.55 -15.99
N MET A 42 0.26 1.86 -15.98
CA MET A 42 -0.07 2.60 -14.76
C MET A 42 -1.37 2.12 -14.11
N ILE A 43 -2.41 1.82 -14.90
CA ILE A 43 -3.68 1.31 -14.38
C ILE A 43 -3.49 -0.09 -13.80
N VAL A 44 -2.70 -0.95 -14.47
CA VAL A 44 -2.39 -2.28 -13.95
C VAL A 44 -1.63 -2.22 -12.63
N ASP A 45 -0.56 -1.40 -12.55
CA ASP A 45 0.20 -1.19 -11.32
C ASP A 45 -0.71 -0.65 -10.20
N HIS A 46 -1.63 0.28 -10.52
CA HIS A 46 -2.62 0.77 -9.57
C HIS A 46 -3.52 -0.35 -9.02
N PHE A 47 -4.04 -1.23 -9.87
CA PHE A 47 -4.85 -2.36 -9.43
C PHE A 47 -4.07 -3.35 -8.57
N LEU A 48 -2.82 -3.66 -8.93
CA LEU A 48 -1.96 -4.54 -8.14
C LEU A 48 -1.69 -3.96 -6.75
N ARG A 49 -1.31 -2.68 -6.65
CA ARG A 49 -1.09 -2.00 -5.36
C ARG A 49 -2.36 -1.88 -4.53
N GLY A 50 -3.51 -1.77 -5.18
CA GLY A 50 -4.82 -1.76 -4.53
C GLY A 50 -5.35 -3.14 -4.11
N GLY A 51 -4.59 -4.22 -4.35
CA GLY A 51 -5.00 -5.59 -4.07
C GLY A 51 -6.09 -6.13 -5.00
N ARG A 52 -6.34 -5.46 -6.12
CA ARG A 52 -7.31 -5.87 -7.16
C ARG A 52 -6.61 -6.71 -8.23
N THR A 53 -5.95 -7.77 -7.79
CA THR A 53 -5.09 -8.63 -8.64
C THR A 53 -5.86 -9.33 -9.76
N ASP A 54 -7.14 -9.64 -9.54
CA ASP A 54 -8.03 -10.20 -10.58
C ASP A 54 -8.29 -9.20 -11.71
N LEU A 55 -8.58 -7.94 -11.36
CA LEU A 55 -8.82 -6.87 -12.35
C LEU A 55 -7.55 -6.56 -13.14
N ALA A 56 -6.40 -6.50 -12.44
CA ALA A 56 -5.10 -6.37 -13.10
C ALA A 56 -4.87 -7.49 -14.13
N LYS A 57 -5.19 -8.73 -13.78
CA LYS A 57 -5.03 -9.89 -14.67
C LYS A 57 -5.95 -9.84 -15.89
N ILE A 58 -7.20 -9.39 -15.72
CA ILE A 58 -8.15 -9.20 -16.82
C ILE A 58 -7.64 -8.11 -17.76
N LEU A 59 -7.24 -6.95 -17.22
CA LEU A 59 -6.76 -5.82 -18.02
C LEU A 59 -5.50 -6.17 -18.84
N VAL A 60 -4.54 -6.86 -18.22
CA VAL A 60 -3.32 -7.34 -18.91
C VAL A 60 -3.69 -8.26 -20.07
N LYS A 61 -4.63 -9.19 -19.86
CA LYS A 61 -5.09 -10.12 -20.90
C LYS A 61 -5.79 -9.39 -22.05
N GLU A 62 -6.68 -8.45 -21.74
CA GLU A 62 -7.43 -7.68 -22.74
C GLU A 62 -6.54 -6.72 -23.54
N ALA A 63 -5.52 -6.14 -22.89
CA ALA A 63 -4.52 -5.30 -23.55
C ALA A 63 -3.48 -6.10 -24.36
N GLY A 64 -3.55 -7.45 -24.37
CA GLY A 64 -2.57 -8.31 -25.04
C GLY A 64 -1.17 -8.24 -24.42
N LYS A 65 -1.08 -7.83 -23.16
CA LYS A 65 0.17 -7.66 -22.41
C LYS A 65 0.51 -8.91 -21.62
N GLN A 66 1.75 -8.96 -21.13
CA GLN A 66 2.20 -9.99 -20.21
C GLN A 66 2.82 -9.33 -18.98
N ILE A 67 2.46 -9.84 -17.81
CA ILE A 67 3.12 -9.50 -16.56
C ILE A 67 3.79 -10.77 -16.06
N GLY A 68 5.08 -10.66 -15.77
CA GLY A 68 5.85 -11.75 -15.21
C GLY A 68 5.42 -12.09 -13.77
N PRO A 69 5.52 -13.37 -13.37
CA PRO A 69 5.15 -13.81 -12.03
C PRO A 69 5.95 -13.09 -10.94
N GLU A 70 7.17 -12.64 -11.23
CA GLU A 70 8.02 -11.90 -10.30
C GLU A 70 7.44 -10.55 -9.88
N ILE A 71 6.62 -9.92 -10.74
CA ILE A 71 5.90 -8.69 -10.41
C ILE A 71 4.54 -9.02 -9.79
N TYR A 72 3.82 -10.00 -10.35
CA TYR A 72 2.44 -10.28 -9.97
C TYR A 72 2.31 -11.00 -8.61
N GLU A 73 3.10 -12.05 -8.40
CA GLU A 73 2.97 -12.96 -7.26
C GLU A 73 3.16 -12.26 -5.90
N PRO A 74 4.12 -11.32 -5.74
CA PRO A 74 4.22 -10.54 -4.49
C PRO A 74 2.95 -9.78 -4.14
N PHE A 75 2.24 -9.21 -5.13
CA PHE A 75 0.98 -8.50 -4.87
C PHE A 75 -0.15 -9.47 -4.52
N VAL A 76 -0.20 -10.66 -5.11
CA VAL A 76 -1.17 -11.71 -4.72
C VAL A 76 -0.96 -12.12 -3.28
N GLN A 77 0.28 -12.41 -2.89
CA GLN A 77 0.63 -12.77 -1.52
C GLN A 77 0.31 -11.64 -0.53
N LEU A 78 0.70 -10.40 -0.87
CA LEU A 78 0.41 -9.23 -0.04
C LEU A 78 -1.10 -9.03 0.13
N THR A 79 -1.88 -9.20 -0.94
CA THR A 79 -3.34 -9.08 -0.91
C THR A 79 -3.94 -10.13 0.02
N ALA A 80 -3.52 -11.39 -0.08
CA ALA A 80 -4.00 -12.46 0.80
C ALA A 80 -3.69 -12.19 2.28
N VAL A 81 -2.49 -11.69 2.60
CA VAL A 81 -2.11 -11.28 3.95
C VAL A 81 -2.97 -10.12 4.44
N TYR A 82 -3.16 -9.11 3.60
CA TYR A 82 -3.93 -7.91 3.94
C TYR A 82 -5.41 -8.20 4.15
N ASP A 83 -6.02 -9.04 3.31
CA ASP A 83 -7.42 -9.44 3.45
C ASP A 83 -7.62 -10.33 4.69
N GLY A 84 -6.67 -11.22 5.02
CA GLY A 84 -6.66 -11.93 6.29
C GLY A 84 -6.72 -10.98 7.49
N PHE A 85 -5.92 -9.92 7.48
CA PHE A 85 -5.95 -8.92 8.56
C PHE A 85 -7.29 -8.21 8.70
N LYS A 86 -8.01 -7.92 7.61
CA LYS A 86 -9.36 -7.34 7.69
C LYS A 86 -10.33 -8.27 8.40
N GLU A 87 -10.26 -9.56 8.09
CA GLU A 87 -11.12 -10.60 8.66
C GLU A 87 -10.63 -11.12 10.03
N ARG A 88 -9.57 -10.51 10.58
CA ARG A 88 -8.88 -10.97 11.81
C ARG A 88 -8.36 -12.41 11.74
N ASP A 89 -8.10 -12.88 10.52
CA ASP A 89 -7.42 -14.13 10.24
C ASP A 89 -5.93 -13.88 10.02
N LEU A 90 -5.10 -14.42 10.91
CA LEU A 90 -3.65 -14.27 10.85
C LEU A 90 -2.97 -15.43 10.11
N ASP A 91 -3.71 -16.46 9.72
CA ASP A 91 -3.14 -17.68 9.13
C ASP A 91 -2.48 -17.42 7.76
N PRO A 92 -3.04 -16.60 6.85
CA PRO A 92 -2.35 -16.23 5.61
C PRO A 92 -1.01 -15.55 5.86
N ALA A 93 -0.95 -14.66 6.87
CA ALA A 93 0.26 -13.97 7.26
C ALA A 93 1.30 -14.93 7.87
N LEU A 94 0.85 -15.90 8.69
CA LEU A 94 1.72 -16.90 9.31
C LEU A 94 2.32 -17.86 8.26
N ALA A 95 1.54 -18.23 7.25
CA ALA A 95 2.02 -18.98 6.11
C ALA A 95 3.05 -18.17 5.31
N TRP A 96 2.77 -16.89 5.04
CA TRP A 96 3.68 -16.03 4.29
C TRP A 96 5.03 -15.84 4.99
N ILE A 97 5.07 -15.59 6.30
CA ILE A 97 6.35 -15.46 7.03
C ILE A 97 7.15 -16.77 7.03
N SER A 98 6.48 -17.92 6.96
CA SER A 98 7.14 -19.23 6.94
C SER A 98 7.82 -19.45 5.59
N SER A 99 7.17 -19.08 4.49
CA SER A 99 7.74 -19.16 3.14
C SER A 99 8.83 -18.12 2.88
N ASN A 100 8.84 -17.00 3.61
CA ASN A 100 9.76 -15.88 3.41
C ASN A 100 10.78 -15.71 4.56
N SER A 101 11.01 -16.77 5.35
CA SER A 101 11.79 -16.68 6.59
C SER A 101 13.23 -16.21 6.39
N ASP A 102 13.89 -16.63 5.31
CA ASP A 102 15.28 -16.25 5.04
C ASP A 102 15.42 -14.78 4.66
N ALA A 103 14.52 -14.28 3.80
CA ALA A 103 14.48 -12.87 3.42
C ALA A 103 14.17 -11.98 4.63
N LEU A 104 13.22 -12.40 5.48
CA LEU A 104 12.87 -11.68 6.70
C LEU A 104 14.02 -11.63 7.71
N ARG A 105 14.77 -12.73 7.84
CA ARG A 105 15.97 -12.79 8.68
C ARG A 105 17.08 -11.90 8.14
N ALA A 106 17.35 -11.92 6.84
CA ALA A 106 18.34 -11.05 6.21
C ALA A 106 18.00 -9.56 6.40
N ALA A 107 16.71 -9.22 6.36
CA ALA A 107 16.21 -7.86 6.60
C ALA A 107 16.12 -7.48 8.09
N SER A 108 16.48 -8.37 9.03
CA SER A 108 16.31 -8.17 10.48
C SER A 108 14.87 -7.75 10.86
N SER A 109 13.89 -8.31 10.16
CA SER A 109 12.49 -7.92 10.30
C SER A 109 11.92 -8.35 11.65
N THR A 110 11.22 -7.43 12.32
CA THR A 110 10.47 -7.70 13.56
C THR A 110 9.07 -8.26 13.30
N PHE A 111 8.62 -8.23 12.04
CA PHE A 111 7.27 -8.64 11.63
C PHE A 111 6.89 -10.07 12.06
N PRO A 112 7.76 -11.10 11.94
CA PRO A 112 7.42 -12.46 12.36
C PRO A 112 7.03 -12.55 13.84
N PHE A 113 7.78 -11.88 14.72
CA PHE A 113 7.49 -11.92 16.15
C PHE A 113 6.21 -11.15 16.50
N GLN A 114 5.98 -9.99 15.87
CA GLN A 114 4.76 -9.22 16.09
C GLN A 114 3.52 -10.04 15.72
N LEU A 115 3.58 -10.79 14.62
CA LEU A 115 2.47 -11.63 14.19
C LEU A 115 2.22 -12.82 15.13
N VAL A 116 3.29 -13.50 15.56
CA VAL A 116 3.20 -14.59 16.54
C VAL A 116 2.63 -14.08 17.87
N LYS A 117 3.06 -12.90 18.33
CA LYS A 117 2.49 -12.22 19.50
C LYS A 117 1.00 -11.92 19.33
N MET A 118 0.59 -11.39 18.18
CA MET A 118 -0.83 -11.11 17.90
C MET A 118 -1.68 -12.39 17.93
N LYS A 119 -1.23 -13.49 17.30
CA LYS A 119 -1.95 -14.78 17.33
C LYS A 119 -2.05 -15.33 18.74
N PHE A 120 -0.98 -15.23 19.53
CA PHE A 120 -1.01 -15.62 20.95
C PHE A 120 -2.08 -14.82 21.72
N LEU A 121 -2.11 -13.50 21.57
CA LEU A 121 -3.10 -12.65 22.25
C LEU A 121 -4.53 -12.96 21.79
N GLN A 122 -4.74 -13.25 20.50
CA GLN A 122 -6.05 -13.67 19.96
C GLN A 122 -6.51 -15.00 20.58
N LEU A 123 -5.61 -15.98 20.69
CA LEU A 123 -5.92 -17.26 21.32
C LEU A 123 -6.17 -17.11 22.82
N ALA A 124 -5.40 -16.27 23.52
CA ALA A 124 -5.55 -16.06 24.96
C ALA A 124 -6.91 -15.46 25.34
N GLN A 125 -7.55 -14.73 24.43
CA GLN A 125 -8.92 -14.22 24.61
C GLN A 125 -9.99 -15.32 24.53
N ILE A 126 -9.70 -16.45 23.87
CA ILE A 126 -10.64 -17.55 23.64
C ILE A 126 -10.36 -18.70 24.62
N SER A 127 -9.09 -19.12 24.70
CA SER A 127 -8.64 -20.29 25.45
C SER A 127 -7.18 -20.13 25.86
N VAL A 128 -6.96 -20.03 27.17
CA VAL A 128 -5.61 -19.96 27.76
C VAL A 128 -4.80 -21.21 27.43
N MET A 129 -5.45 -22.38 27.39
CA MET A 129 -4.77 -23.64 27.08
C MET A 129 -4.22 -23.65 25.65
N ASP A 130 -5.01 -23.16 24.69
CA ASP A 130 -4.57 -23.09 23.29
C ASP A 130 -3.47 -22.05 23.11
N ALA A 131 -3.56 -20.92 23.81
CA ALA A 131 -2.51 -19.91 23.81
C ALA A 131 -1.18 -20.45 24.37
N ILE A 132 -1.22 -21.23 25.46
CA ILE A 132 -0.03 -21.89 26.02
C ILE A 132 0.52 -22.95 25.06
N GLY A 133 -0.34 -23.74 24.42
CA GLY A 133 0.07 -24.70 23.40
C GLY A 133 0.80 -24.02 22.24
N PHE A 134 0.22 -22.93 21.74
CA PHE A 134 0.79 -22.12 20.68
C PHE A 134 2.12 -21.46 21.09
N SER A 135 2.20 -20.86 22.29
CA SER A 135 3.42 -20.19 22.75
C SER A 135 4.60 -21.14 22.86
N ARG A 136 4.37 -22.36 23.38
CA ARG A 136 5.40 -23.41 23.48
C ARG A 136 5.98 -23.80 22.12
N GLN A 137 5.17 -23.77 21.06
CA GLN A 137 5.61 -24.12 19.71
C GLN A 137 6.35 -22.96 19.01
N HIS A 138 5.93 -21.72 19.24
CA HIS A 138 6.39 -20.58 18.42
C HIS A 138 7.38 -19.64 19.12
N PHE A 139 7.26 -19.40 20.43
CA PHE A 139 8.12 -18.46 21.15
C PHE A 139 9.60 -18.87 21.26
N PRO A 140 9.99 -20.17 21.36
CA PRO A 140 11.40 -20.55 21.48
C PRO A 140 12.30 -20.00 20.36
N LYS A 141 11.74 -19.84 19.14
CA LYS A 141 12.47 -19.29 17.98
C LYS A 141 12.85 -17.81 18.14
N PHE A 142 12.18 -17.09 19.05
CA PHE A 142 12.36 -15.66 19.31
C PHE A 142 12.96 -15.40 20.70
N ALA A 143 13.28 -16.44 21.47
CA ALA A 143 13.76 -16.28 22.84
C ALA A 143 15.09 -15.51 22.93
N SER A 144 15.97 -15.65 21.94
CA SER A 144 17.25 -14.92 21.93
C SER A 144 17.11 -13.43 21.62
N SER A 145 16.12 -13.04 20.81
CA SER A 145 15.93 -11.67 20.35
C SER A 145 14.87 -10.90 21.14
N ASN A 146 13.83 -11.57 21.65
CA ASN A 146 12.62 -10.94 22.19
C ASN A 146 12.21 -11.50 23.56
N LEU A 147 13.18 -11.96 24.36
CA LEU A 147 12.94 -12.58 25.68
C LEU A 147 12.06 -11.72 26.60
N HIS A 148 12.34 -10.41 26.69
CA HIS A 148 11.62 -9.49 27.57
C HIS A 148 10.13 -9.39 27.23
N ASP A 149 9.80 -9.35 25.93
CA ASP A 149 8.42 -9.31 25.49
C ASP A 149 7.71 -10.65 25.72
N ILE A 150 8.42 -11.77 25.50
CA ILE A 150 7.89 -13.11 25.81
C ILE A 150 7.56 -13.24 27.30
N GLN A 151 8.45 -12.76 28.17
CA GLN A 151 8.24 -12.79 29.63
C GLN A 151 7.05 -11.95 30.10
N LYS A 152 6.70 -10.87 29.39
CA LYS A 152 5.50 -10.07 29.70
C LYS A 152 4.20 -10.70 29.21
N LEU A 153 4.28 -11.58 28.21
CA LEU A 153 3.13 -12.24 27.60
C LEU A 153 2.71 -13.51 28.35
N MET A 154 3.66 -14.14 29.04
CA MET A 154 3.47 -15.34 29.86
C MET A 154 3.10 -14.97 31.29
#